data_AF-A0A2V9NJL9-F1
#
_entry.id   AF-A0A2V9NJL9-F1
#
_cell.length_a   1.000
_cell.length_b   1.000
_cell.length_c   1.000
_cell.angle_alpha   90.00
_cell.angle_beta   90.00
_cell.angle_gamma   90.00
#
_symmetry.space_group_name_H-M   'P 1'
#
loop_
_entity.id
_entity.type
_entity.pdbx_description
1 polymer ?
#
loop_
_entity_poly.entity_id
_entity_poly.type
_entity_poly.pdbx_seq_one_letter_code
_entity_poly.pdbx_strand_id
1 'polypeptide(L)'
;MNIVNIRQSRACLRCTGLLNKIIFFVIVCLQCFGESHSPFPLDISVGPVPQAFVADGKTRLVYELHLTNFSASRMQLQGLQVEGDGTSNVLADYRGEVLERMLLHVGESEAQAPTLPPVIPGGGTVVVFIDLTLPIGTATPSELRHRVSVSLPQRSDGSGKVESIISAPIVGVSCEGVPLLRQPMRGSGWVAVNSLFNPEHRRSFVPVDGKEQLAQRFAIDWVRIGPDSRLFHDDSKSNSNFYGYGTEVLAVANGLVSDIKDGLQDNAGSNDPSTRNVTLDNITGNYIILDLGQGRFALYAHLIPGSIRVRTGDRVKAGQVLAQLGNSGNSDAPHLHFHLMNGNSPLGAEGIPYEIDSFILEGVIDNGFDAVEKGEPWHPTKNNPVIHRREFPIDNAVVTFPRM
;
A
#
# COMPACT_ATOMS: atom_id res chain seq x y z
N MET A 1 -29.36 -64.01 -18.36
CA MET A 1 -29.96 -63.53 -17.10
C MET A 1 -28.89 -62.72 -16.38
N ASN A 2 -28.86 -61.39 -16.33
CA ASN A 2 -29.80 -60.30 -16.63
C ASN A 2 -28.96 -59.21 -17.37
N ILE A 3 -29.21 -58.88 -18.65
CA ILE A 3 -30.19 -57.92 -19.22
C ILE A 3 -29.94 -56.48 -18.70
N VAL A 4 -29.72 -55.39 -19.47
CA VAL A 4 -29.70 -55.01 -20.90
C VAL A 4 -29.07 -53.58 -20.94
N ASN A 5 -28.03 -53.27 -21.74
CA ASN A 5 -28.03 -52.73 -23.12
C ASN A 5 -28.49 -51.26 -23.23
N ILE A 6 -27.66 -50.35 -23.79
CA ILE A 6 -27.99 -49.50 -24.96
C ILE A 6 -26.70 -49.20 -25.75
N ARG A 7 -26.66 -49.69 -27.00
CA ARG A 7 -25.75 -49.29 -28.08
C ARG A 7 -26.31 -48.09 -28.85
N GLN A 8 -25.41 -47.19 -29.21
CA GLN A 8 -25.22 -46.51 -30.51
C GLN A 8 -26.43 -46.36 -31.48
N SER A 9 -26.66 -45.18 -32.03
CA SER A 9 -26.01 -44.72 -33.27
C SER A 9 -26.63 -43.45 -33.88
N ARG A 10 -25.72 -42.61 -34.40
CA ARG A 10 -25.75 -41.64 -35.51
C ARG A 10 -27.08 -41.33 -36.22
N ALA A 11 -27.33 -40.04 -36.46
CA ALA A 11 -27.56 -39.52 -37.81
C ALA A 11 -27.41 -38.00 -37.88
N CYS A 12 -26.69 -37.55 -38.92
CA CYS A 12 -26.59 -36.17 -39.36
C CYS A 12 -27.78 -35.87 -40.29
N LEU A 13 -28.49 -34.76 -40.09
CA LEU A 13 -29.36 -34.18 -41.11
C LEU A 13 -29.38 -32.65 -40.99
N ARG A 14 -28.88 -31.99 -42.04
CA ARG A 14 -29.21 -30.60 -42.39
C ARG A 14 -30.60 -30.61 -43.03
N CYS A 15 -31.50 -29.74 -42.57
CA CYS A 15 -32.55 -29.14 -43.39
C CYS A 15 -33.02 -27.80 -42.81
N THR A 16 -32.84 -26.78 -43.63
CA THR A 16 -33.58 -25.52 -43.81
C THR A 16 -34.86 -25.28 -42.99
N GLY A 17 -34.91 -24.09 -42.38
CA GLY A 17 -36.04 -23.16 -42.48
C GLY A 17 -37.27 -23.42 -41.63
N LEU A 18 -37.35 -22.77 -40.46
CA LEU A 18 -38.59 -22.12 -40.00
C LEU A 18 -38.26 -21.03 -38.99
N LEU A 19 -38.65 -19.79 -39.33
CA LEU A 19 -38.52 -18.60 -38.50
C LEU A 19 -39.48 -18.73 -37.29
N ASN A 20 -38.98 -19.21 -36.15
CA ASN A 20 -39.72 -19.10 -34.89
C ASN A 20 -39.32 -17.80 -34.19
N LYS A 21 -40.30 -16.89 -34.09
CA LYS A 21 -40.22 -15.66 -33.30
C LYS A 21 -40.01 -16.03 -31.83
N ILE A 22 -38.77 -16.00 -31.37
CA ILE A 22 -38.44 -16.00 -29.94
C ILE A 22 -38.54 -14.55 -29.47
N ILE A 23 -39.63 -14.23 -28.76
CA ILE A 23 -39.75 -12.99 -28.02
C ILE A 23 -38.80 -13.12 -26.82
N PHE A 24 -37.62 -12.51 -26.91
CA PHE A 24 -36.77 -12.30 -25.74
C PHE A 24 -37.47 -11.26 -24.85
N PHE A 25 -38.07 -11.72 -23.75
CA PHE A 25 -38.39 -10.85 -22.63
C PHE A 25 -37.07 -10.44 -21.97
N VAL A 26 -36.50 -9.32 -22.41
CA VAL A 26 -35.46 -8.63 -21.66
C VAL A 26 -36.15 -8.04 -20.44
N ILE A 27 -36.08 -8.75 -19.31
CA ILE A 27 -36.34 -8.16 -18.00
C ILE A 27 -35.20 -7.16 -17.79
N VAL A 28 -35.42 -5.92 -18.21
CA VAL A 28 -34.63 -4.79 -17.74
C VAL A 28 -34.97 -4.68 -16.27
N CYS A 29 -34.13 -5.27 -15.42
CA CYS A 29 -34.14 -4.97 -14.00
C CYS A 29 -33.72 -3.51 -13.91
N LEU A 30 -34.71 -2.59 -13.85
CA LEU A 30 -34.46 -1.23 -13.41
C LEU A 30 -33.99 -1.32 -11.96
N GLN A 31 -32.68 -1.48 -11.78
CA GLN A 31 -32.07 -1.05 -10.54
C GLN A 31 -32.24 0.46 -10.52
N CYS A 32 -33.26 0.92 -9.80
CA CYS A 32 -33.24 2.27 -9.28
C CYS A 32 -32.01 2.36 -8.38
N PHE A 33 -30.89 2.83 -8.93
CA PHE A 33 -29.85 3.45 -8.12
C PHE A 33 -30.51 4.68 -7.51
N GLY A 34 -31.09 4.54 -6.32
CA GLY A 34 -31.53 5.70 -5.56
C GLY A 34 -30.29 6.55 -5.32
N GLU A 35 -30.25 7.75 -5.90
CA GLU A 35 -29.23 8.73 -5.55
C GLU A 35 -29.34 8.98 -4.05
N SER A 36 -28.33 8.57 -3.28
CA SER A 36 -28.24 8.94 -1.87
C SER A 36 -27.83 10.41 -1.83
N HIS A 37 -28.81 11.32 -1.80
CA HIS A 37 -28.52 12.73 -1.58
C HIS A 37 -27.94 12.91 -0.18
N SER A 38 -26.70 13.40 -0.09
CA SER A 38 -26.17 13.85 1.20
C SER A 38 -26.93 15.11 1.65
N PRO A 39 -27.51 15.13 2.85
CA PRO A 39 -28.15 16.34 3.38
C PRO A 39 -27.14 17.45 3.72
N PHE A 40 -25.84 17.15 3.63
CA PHE A 40 -24.75 18.09 3.83
C PHE A 40 -23.92 18.19 2.54
N PRO A 41 -23.34 19.37 2.24
CA PRO A 41 -22.42 19.53 1.12
C PRO A 41 -21.04 18.94 1.46
N LEU A 42 -21.03 17.64 1.80
CA LEU A 42 -19.84 16.84 2.02
C LEU A 42 -19.74 15.84 0.87
N ASP A 43 -18.67 15.96 0.10
CA ASP A 43 -18.32 14.96 -0.91
C ASP A 43 -17.43 13.88 -0.27
N ILE A 44 -17.65 12.65 -0.69
CA ILE A 44 -16.92 11.48 -0.22
C ILE A 44 -16.49 10.68 -1.44
N SER A 45 -15.20 10.71 -1.73
CA SER A 45 -14.60 9.84 -2.73
C SER A 45 -13.71 8.80 -2.06
N VAL A 46 -13.52 7.68 -2.74
CA VAL A 46 -12.66 6.59 -2.29
C VAL A 46 -11.47 6.52 -3.22
N GLY A 47 -10.29 6.27 -2.65
CA GLY A 47 -9.07 6.02 -3.40
C GLY A 47 -9.15 4.75 -4.25
N PRO A 48 -7.99 4.20 -4.68
CA PRO A 48 -7.95 3.02 -5.52
C PRO A 48 -8.71 1.84 -4.92
N VAL A 49 -9.21 0.98 -5.81
CA VAL A 49 -9.93 -0.25 -5.47
C VAL A 49 -9.12 -1.06 -4.45
N PRO A 50 -9.64 -1.29 -3.23
CA PRO A 50 -8.94 -2.04 -2.21
C PRO A 50 -8.64 -3.46 -2.68
N GLN A 51 -7.41 -3.91 -2.44
CA GLN A 51 -6.97 -5.27 -2.74
C GLN A 51 -6.54 -5.97 -1.45
N ALA A 52 -7.06 -7.18 -1.23
CA ALA A 52 -6.76 -7.94 -0.04
C ALA A 52 -5.36 -8.56 -0.12
N PHE A 53 -4.60 -8.42 0.96
CA PHE A 53 -3.30 -9.07 1.14
C PHE A 53 -3.15 -9.52 2.59
N VAL A 54 -2.19 -10.40 2.86
CA VAL A 54 -1.89 -10.89 4.20
C VAL A 54 -0.67 -10.16 4.78
N ALA A 55 -0.79 -9.72 6.03
CA ALA A 55 0.33 -9.31 6.87
C ALA A 55 0.02 -9.75 8.30
N ASP A 56 1.03 -10.04 9.12
CA ASP A 56 0.89 -10.46 10.52
C ASP A 56 -0.16 -11.58 10.73
N GLY A 57 -0.26 -12.51 9.77
CA GLY A 57 -1.25 -13.59 9.76
C GLY A 57 -2.71 -13.16 9.58
N LYS A 58 -2.98 -11.90 9.22
CA LYS A 58 -4.31 -11.32 9.05
C LYS A 58 -4.51 -10.80 7.63
N THR A 59 -5.74 -10.91 7.13
CA THR A 59 -6.12 -10.28 5.87
C THR A 59 -6.40 -8.80 6.09
N ARG A 60 -5.83 -7.95 5.23
CA ARG A 60 -5.93 -6.50 5.33
C ARG A 60 -6.39 -5.89 4.01
N LEU A 61 -7.14 -4.79 4.14
CA LEU A 61 -7.52 -3.90 3.05
C LEU A 61 -7.04 -2.49 3.41
N VAL A 62 -6.10 -1.98 2.62
CA VAL A 62 -5.47 -0.67 2.83
C VAL A 62 -5.85 0.27 1.69
N TYR A 63 -6.49 1.38 2.03
CA TYR A 63 -7.03 2.37 1.10
C TYR A 63 -7.41 3.65 1.86
N GLU A 64 -7.98 4.63 1.17
CA GLU A 64 -8.30 5.94 1.73
C GLU A 64 -9.67 6.47 1.31
N LEU A 65 -10.28 7.30 2.16
CA LEU A 65 -11.45 8.12 1.83
C LEU A 65 -11.06 9.60 1.82
N HIS A 66 -11.50 10.34 0.82
CA HIS A 66 -11.34 11.79 0.76
C HIS A 66 -12.67 12.43 1.12
N LEU A 67 -12.67 13.24 2.17
CA LEU A 67 -13.85 13.94 2.67
C LEU A 67 -13.69 15.44 2.39
N THR A 68 -14.38 15.95 1.38
CA THR A 68 -14.29 17.36 0.98
C THR A 68 -15.55 18.10 1.40
N ASN A 69 -15.40 19.06 2.30
CA ASN A 69 -16.50 19.87 2.82
C ASN A 69 -16.65 21.14 1.99
N PHE A 70 -17.69 21.19 1.16
CA PHE A 70 -18.02 22.35 0.32
C PHE A 70 -18.78 23.46 1.07
N SER A 71 -19.10 23.29 2.36
CA SER A 71 -19.67 24.38 3.16
C SER A 71 -18.61 25.27 3.79
N ALA A 72 -19.00 26.49 4.16
CA ALA A 72 -18.16 27.37 5.00
C ALA A 72 -18.11 26.92 6.48
N SER A 73 -18.99 26.00 6.90
CA SER A 73 -19.06 25.57 8.30
C SER A 73 -18.19 24.34 8.52
N ARG A 74 -17.41 24.34 9.60
CA ARG A 74 -16.70 23.12 10.02
C ARG A 74 -17.69 22.01 10.37
N MET A 75 -17.32 20.77 10.09
CA MET A 75 -18.08 19.57 10.48
C MET A 75 -17.26 18.77 11.49
N GLN A 76 -17.87 18.34 12.58
CA GLN A 76 -17.26 17.38 13.50
C GLN A 76 -17.51 15.97 12.99
N LEU A 77 -16.46 15.21 12.77
CA LEU A 77 -16.49 13.82 12.34
C LEU A 77 -16.63 12.92 13.58
N GLN A 78 -17.84 12.39 13.78
CA GLN A 78 -18.21 11.60 14.97
C GLN A 78 -17.80 10.14 14.85
N GLY A 79 -17.76 9.60 13.64
CA GLY A 79 -17.41 8.21 13.40
C GLY A 79 -17.39 7.80 11.95
N LEU A 80 -16.70 6.71 11.67
CA LEU A 80 -16.65 6.05 10.37
C LEU A 80 -16.93 4.56 10.57
N GLN A 81 -18.04 4.06 10.01
CA GLN A 81 -18.32 2.63 9.94
C GLN A 81 -17.96 2.09 8.55
N VAL A 82 -17.38 0.90 8.53
CA VAL A 82 -17.08 0.13 7.31
C VAL A 82 -17.89 -1.15 7.34
N GLU A 83 -18.66 -1.38 6.29
CA GLU A 83 -19.57 -2.52 6.13
C GLU A 83 -19.16 -3.32 4.89
N GLY A 84 -19.32 -4.64 4.92
CA GLY A 84 -18.99 -5.53 3.80
C GLY A 84 -20.18 -6.36 3.32
N ASP A 85 -20.38 -6.48 2.01
CA ASP A 85 -21.43 -7.30 1.40
C ASP A 85 -22.86 -7.01 1.94
N GLY A 86 -23.20 -5.73 2.07
CA GLY A 86 -24.49 -5.24 2.55
C GLY A 86 -24.44 -4.50 3.89
N THR A 87 -25.57 -3.93 4.33
CA THR A 87 -25.63 -2.93 5.42
C THR A 87 -25.75 -3.50 6.84
N SER A 88 -25.60 -4.81 7.03
CA SER A 88 -25.75 -5.47 8.34
C SER A 88 -24.47 -6.15 8.84
N ASN A 89 -23.42 -6.14 8.02
CA ASN A 89 -22.14 -6.75 8.34
C ASN A 89 -21.09 -5.65 8.55
N VAL A 90 -21.09 -5.10 9.76
CA VAL A 90 -20.12 -4.07 10.17
C VAL A 90 -18.78 -4.74 10.41
N LEU A 91 -17.80 -4.39 9.59
CA LEU A 91 -16.42 -4.89 9.67
C LEU A 91 -15.56 -4.04 10.61
N ALA A 92 -15.82 -2.72 10.68
CA ALA A 92 -15.14 -1.81 11.59
C ALA A 92 -16.00 -0.59 11.94
N ASP A 93 -15.74 -0.01 13.12
CA ASP A 93 -16.36 1.24 13.60
C ASP A 93 -15.29 2.10 14.30
N TYR A 94 -14.84 3.15 13.63
CA TYR A 94 -13.77 4.04 14.09
C TYR A 94 -14.36 5.32 14.70
N ARG A 95 -13.92 5.69 15.91
CA ARG A 95 -14.36 6.88 16.64
C ARG A 95 -13.22 7.50 17.45
N GLY A 96 -13.41 8.75 17.88
CA GLY A 96 -12.53 9.44 18.82
C GLY A 96 -11.07 9.47 18.36
N GLU A 97 -10.14 9.20 19.28
CA GLU A 97 -8.71 9.25 19.01
C GLU A 97 -8.23 8.27 17.93
N VAL A 98 -8.89 7.12 17.79
CA VAL A 98 -8.55 6.16 16.73
C VAL A 98 -8.81 6.79 15.38
N LEU A 99 -9.97 7.42 15.22
CA LEU A 99 -10.33 8.10 13.98
C LEU A 99 -9.41 9.29 13.71
N GLU A 100 -9.09 10.09 14.73
CA GLU A 100 -8.14 11.22 14.60
C GLU A 100 -6.78 10.77 14.05
N ARG A 101 -6.21 9.67 14.58
CA ARG A 101 -4.91 9.15 14.11
C ARG A 101 -4.93 8.66 12.67
N MET A 102 -6.11 8.37 12.11
CA MET A 102 -6.27 7.94 10.71
C MET A 102 -6.27 9.13 9.74
N LEU A 103 -6.42 10.36 10.22
CA LEU A 103 -6.60 11.52 9.37
C LEU A 103 -5.28 12.10 8.89
N LEU A 104 -5.31 12.61 7.66
CA LEU A 104 -4.44 13.67 7.17
C LEU A 104 -5.31 14.89 6.87
N HIS A 105 -4.95 16.03 7.47
CA HIS A 105 -5.60 17.30 7.22
C HIS A 105 -4.91 18.02 6.06
N VAL A 106 -5.58 18.16 4.92
CA VAL A 106 -4.97 18.76 3.73
C VAL A 106 -4.79 20.26 3.94
N GLY A 107 -3.55 20.74 3.90
CA GLY A 107 -3.21 22.15 4.00
C GLY A 107 -3.10 22.72 5.43
N GLU A 108 -3.28 21.89 6.46
CA GLU A 108 -3.02 22.29 7.86
C GLU A 108 -1.59 21.92 8.26
N SER A 109 -0.91 22.77 9.04
CA SER A 109 0.41 22.45 9.58
C SER A 109 0.28 21.56 10.81
N GLU A 110 1.26 20.67 11.02
CA GLU A 110 1.34 19.71 12.14
C GLU A 110 1.29 20.36 13.54
N ALA A 111 1.41 21.69 13.64
CA ALA A 111 1.46 22.42 14.90
C ALA A 111 0.10 22.57 15.62
N GLN A 112 -1.02 22.15 15.01
CA GLN A 112 -2.33 22.23 15.65
C GLN A 112 -2.62 20.98 16.49
N ALA A 113 -2.99 21.20 17.75
CA ALA A 113 -3.37 20.10 18.63
C ALA A 113 -4.59 19.36 18.05
N PRO A 114 -4.62 18.02 18.12
CA PRO A 114 -5.74 17.23 17.61
C PRO A 114 -7.04 17.65 18.28
N THR A 115 -8.13 17.59 17.52
CA THR A 115 -9.47 17.94 18.03
C THR A 115 -10.28 16.67 18.23
N LEU A 116 -11.02 16.57 19.34
CA LEU A 116 -11.87 15.42 19.62
C LEU A 116 -13.32 15.91 19.86
N PRO A 117 -14.30 15.50 19.03
CA PRO A 117 -14.16 14.72 17.79
C PRO A 117 -13.36 15.47 16.70
N PRO A 118 -12.73 14.73 15.77
CA PRO A 118 -12.02 15.30 14.63
C PRO A 118 -12.87 16.30 13.84
N VAL A 119 -12.23 17.22 13.14
CA VAL A 119 -12.93 18.27 12.37
C VAL A 119 -12.56 18.19 10.89
N ILE A 120 -13.58 18.27 10.04
CA ILE A 120 -13.44 18.58 8.60
C ILE A 120 -13.61 20.10 8.46
N PRO A 121 -12.56 20.86 8.10
CA PRO A 121 -12.64 22.31 7.97
C PRO A 121 -13.69 22.74 6.94
N GLY A 122 -14.28 23.92 7.11
CA GLY A 122 -15.13 24.51 6.07
C GLY A 122 -14.30 24.85 4.83
N GLY A 123 -14.72 24.38 3.65
CA GLY A 123 -13.95 24.50 2.41
C GLY A 123 -12.70 23.61 2.34
N GLY A 124 -12.49 22.75 3.34
CA GLY A 124 -11.30 21.91 3.46
C GLY A 124 -11.54 20.46 3.07
N THR A 125 -10.44 19.71 2.98
CA THR A 125 -10.45 18.26 2.77
C THR A 125 -9.67 17.57 3.88
N VAL A 126 -10.22 16.46 4.38
CA VAL A 126 -9.45 15.50 5.19
C VAL A 126 -9.41 14.17 4.46
N VAL A 127 -8.28 13.48 4.54
CA VAL A 127 -8.12 12.11 4.02
C VAL A 127 -8.12 11.14 5.19
N VAL A 128 -8.98 10.13 5.14
CA VAL A 128 -9.04 9.05 6.14
C VAL A 128 -8.27 7.84 5.60
N PHE A 129 -7.13 7.52 6.19
CA PHE A 129 -6.35 6.33 5.84
C PHE A 129 -6.87 5.11 6.59
N ILE A 130 -7.43 4.16 5.85
CA ILE A 130 -8.06 2.97 6.42
C ILE A 130 -7.11 1.78 6.32
N ASP A 131 -6.85 1.16 7.46
CA ASP A 131 -6.29 -0.19 7.58
C ASP A 131 -7.38 -1.11 8.12
N LEU A 132 -8.18 -1.66 7.22
CA LEU A 132 -9.23 -2.59 7.60
C LEU A 132 -8.62 -3.97 7.76
N THR A 133 -8.46 -4.39 9.02
CA THR A 133 -8.03 -5.73 9.39
C THR A 133 -9.23 -6.64 9.55
N LEU A 134 -9.31 -7.71 8.78
CA LEU A 134 -10.37 -8.71 8.89
C LEU A 134 -10.04 -9.74 9.98
N PRO A 135 -11.01 -10.14 10.82
CA PRO A 135 -10.81 -11.24 11.75
C PRO A 135 -10.39 -12.53 11.02
N ILE A 136 -9.57 -13.35 11.69
CA ILE A 136 -9.12 -14.63 11.14
C ILE A 136 -10.34 -15.50 10.81
N GLY A 137 -10.40 -16.02 9.57
CA GLY A 137 -11.49 -16.85 9.08
C GLY A 137 -12.67 -16.08 8.48
N THR A 138 -12.66 -14.74 8.53
CA THR A 138 -13.63 -13.90 7.83
C THR A 138 -13.31 -13.90 6.33
N ALA A 139 -14.31 -14.19 5.50
CA ALA A 139 -14.16 -14.07 4.04
C ALA A 139 -13.90 -12.61 3.66
N THR A 140 -13.03 -12.38 2.69
CA THR A 140 -12.85 -11.05 2.11
C THR A 140 -14.17 -10.60 1.47
N PRO A 141 -14.71 -9.43 1.85
CA PRO A 141 -15.93 -8.93 1.25
C PRO A 141 -15.72 -8.61 -0.23
N SER A 142 -16.76 -8.72 -1.04
CA SER A 142 -16.74 -8.37 -2.47
C SER A 142 -16.97 -6.87 -2.71
N GLU A 143 -17.69 -6.22 -1.80
CA GLU A 143 -17.90 -4.77 -1.78
C GLU A 143 -17.81 -4.21 -0.37
N LEU A 144 -17.40 -2.94 -0.28
CA LEU A 144 -17.38 -2.14 0.93
C LEU A 144 -18.36 -0.97 0.82
N ARG A 145 -18.95 -0.62 1.96
CA ARG A 145 -19.74 0.60 2.16
C ARG A 145 -19.22 1.34 3.38
N HIS A 146 -19.28 2.67 3.32
CA HIS A 146 -18.82 3.53 4.40
C HIS A 146 -19.95 4.43 4.87
N ARG A 147 -20.13 4.51 6.18
CA ARG A 147 -21.10 5.41 6.81
C ARG A 147 -20.36 6.41 7.66
N VAL A 148 -20.36 7.66 7.21
CA VAL A 148 -19.66 8.78 7.85
C VAL A 148 -20.66 9.53 8.72
N SER A 149 -20.45 9.46 10.03
CA SER A 149 -21.25 10.19 11.02
C SER A 149 -20.65 11.58 11.23
N VAL A 150 -21.40 12.63 10.91
CA VAL A 150 -20.97 14.02 11.09
C VAL A 150 -21.96 14.81 11.93
N SER A 151 -21.49 15.90 12.51
CA SER A 151 -22.35 16.88 13.14
C SER A 151 -21.89 18.31 12.90
N LEU A 152 -22.83 19.24 12.78
CA LEU A 152 -22.53 20.66 12.75
C LEU A 152 -22.46 21.24 14.17
N PRO A 153 -21.63 22.29 14.38
CA PRO A 153 -21.66 23.08 15.61
C PRO A 153 -23.09 23.57 15.90
N GLN A 154 -23.43 23.66 17.18
CA GLN A 154 -24.72 24.18 17.61
C GLN A 154 -24.94 25.59 17.03
N ARG A 155 -26.11 25.83 16.44
CA ARG A 155 -26.45 27.14 15.90
C ARG A 155 -26.66 28.13 17.04
N SER A 156 -26.28 29.38 16.80
CA SER A 156 -26.43 30.48 17.77
C SER A 156 -27.88 30.81 18.13
N ASP A 157 -28.84 30.28 17.37
CA ASP A 157 -30.29 30.42 17.60
C ASP A 157 -30.85 29.43 18.64
N GLY A 158 -30.00 28.58 19.23
CA GLY A 158 -30.40 27.60 20.23
C GLY A 158 -31.00 26.31 19.66
N SER A 159 -31.08 26.17 18.33
CA SER A 159 -31.41 24.87 17.72
C SER A 159 -30.31 23.84 18.04
N GLY A 160 -30.73 22.62 18.36
CA GLY A 160 -29.83 21.55 18.82
C GLY A 160 -28.74 21.18 17.81
N LYS A 161 -27.76 20.41 18.27
CA LYS A 161 -26.71 19.82 17.42
C LYS A 161 -27.37 19.03 16.28
N VAL A 162 -27.04 19.34 15.03
CA VAL A 162 -27.52 18.60 13.87
C VAL A 162 -26.53 17.47 13.60
N GLU A 163 -27.01 16.23 13.68
CA GLU A 163 -26.22 15.03 13.38
C GLU A 163 -26.77 14.34 12.15
N SER A 164 -25.89 13.70 11.38
CA SER A 164 -26.27 12.95 10.19
C SER A 164 -25.29 11.85 9.86
N ILE A 165 -25.77 10.87 9.12
CA ILE A 165 -24.97 9.78 8.60
C ILE A 165 -25.03 9.84 7.09
N ILE A 166 -23.87 10.01 6.47
CA ILE A 166 -23.72 10.13 5.03
C ILE A 166 -23.14 8.81 4.54
N SER A 167 -23.79 8.19 3.57
CA SER A 167 -23.30 6.96 2.94
C SER A 167 -22.35 7.33 1.80
N ALA A 168 -21.14 6.78 1.82
CA ALA A 168 -20.19 6.92 0.72
C ALA A 168 -20.58 6.02 -0.47
N PRO A 169 -19.97 6.22 -1.65
CA PRO A 169 -20.09 5.29 -2.76
C PRO A 169 -19.71 3.85 -2.35
N ILE A 170 -20.39 2.87 -2.95
CA ILE A 170 -20.03 1.46 -2.82
C ILE A 170 -18.73 1.23 -3.58
N VAL A 171 -17.79 0.52 -2.98
CA VAL A 171 -16.49 0.22 -3.59
C VAL A 171 -16.32 -1.28 -3.69
N GLY A 172 -16.05 -1.77 -4.89
CA GLY A 172 -15.68 -3.17 -5.08
C GLY A 172 -14.34 -3.47 -4.41
N VAL A 173 -14.15 -4.69 -3.94
CA VAL A 173 -12.86 -5.21 -3.49
C VAL A 173 -12.29 -6.09 -4.59
N SER A 174 -11.02 -5.88 -4.93
CA SER A 174 -10.36 -6.69 -5.95
C SER A 174 -10.35 -8.16 -5.53
N CYS A 175 -10.85 -9.03 -6.41
CA CYS A 175 -10.76 -10.48 -6.28
C CYS A 175 -9.46 -11.06 -6.85
N GLU A 176 -8.62 -10.22 -7.47
CA GLU A 176 -7.31 -10.65 -7.93
C GLU A 176 -6.35 -10.79 -6.74
N GLY A 177 -5.63 -11.92 -6.68
CA GLY A 177 -4.54 -12.07 -5.74
C GLY A 177 -3.42 -11.05 -5.99
N VAL A 178 -2.74 -10.65 -4.92
CA VAL A 178 -1.57 -9.77 -5.00
C VAL A 178 -0.36 -10.50 -5.61
N PRO A 179 0.59 -9.77 -6.20
CA PRO A 179 1.85 -10.35 -6.65
C PRO A 179 2.58 -11.07 -5.51
N LEU A 180 2.97 -12.31 -5.77
CA LEU A 180 3.84 -13.08 -4.88
C LEU A 180 5.30 -12.94 -5.33
N LEU A 181 6.10 -12.34 -4.48
CA LEU A 181 7.47 -11.93 -4.77
C LEU A 181 8.48 -12.86 -4.08
N ARG A 182 9.63 -13.06 -4.74
CA ARG A 182 10.83 -13.54 -4.05
C ARG A 182 11.51 -12.41 -3.30
N GLN A 183 12.36 -12.77 -2.35
CA GLN A 183 13.20 -11.85 -1.60
C GLN A 183 14.03 -10.90 -2.51
N PRO A 184 14.03 -9.58 -2.24
CA PRO A 184 14.85 -8.63 -2.97
C PRO A 184 16.34 -8.72 -2.58
N MET A 185 16.68 -9.35 -1.45
CA MET A 185 18.04 -9.48 -0.93
C MET A 185 18.25 -10.84 -0.23
N ARG A 186 19.47 -11.15 0.20
CA ARG A 186 19.80 -12.41 0.93
C ARG A 186 20.34 -12.11 2.32
N GLY A 187 20.25 -13.10 3.21
CA GLY A 187 20.86 -13.07 4.53
C GLY A 187 19.94 -12.52 5.62
N SER A 188 20.50 -12.35 6.80
CA SER A 188 19.82 -11.91 8.02
C SER A 188 20.00 -10.41 8.28
N GLY A 189 19.18 -9.90 9.21
CA GLY A 189 19.29 -8.56 9.76
C GLY A 189 18.61 -7.49 8.92
N TRP A 190 17.72 -7.86 7.99
CA TRP A 190 16.97 -6.87 7.21
C TRP A 190 15.83 -6.32 8.03
N VAL A 191 15.70 -5.00 8.09
CA VAL A 191 14.60 -4.33 8.79
C VAL A 191 13.68 -3.71 7.75
N ALA A 192 12.39 -3.98 7.85
CA ALA A 192 11.36 -3.36 7.01
C ALA A 192 10.95 -2.01 7.62
N VAL A 193 11.64 -0.93 7.26
CA VAL A 193 11.33 0.43 7.72
C VAL A 193 10.33 1.07 6.78
N ASN A 194 9.52 1.99 7.30
CA ASN A 194 8.50 2.73 6.56
C ASN A 194 7.48 1.83 5.85
N SER A 195 7.19 0.67 6.45
CA SER A 195 6.27 -0.32 5.91
C SER A 195 4.82 -0.01 6.34
N LEU A 196 3.98 -1.04 6.48
CA LEU A 196 2.52 -1.00 6.57
C LEU A 196 1.92 0.08 7.51
N PHE A 197 2.54 0.33 8.66
CA PHE A 197 1.99 1.20 9.71
C PHE A 197 2.59 2.61 9.75
N ASN A 198 3.62 2.86 8.93
CA ASN A 198 4.32 4.12 8.95
C ASN A 198 3.62 5.16 8.06
N PRO A 199 3.40 6.40 8.55
CA PRO A 199 2.72 7.43 7.78
C PRO A 199 3.58 8.05 6.67
N GLU A 200 4.92 8.03 6.76
CA GLU A 200 5.82 8.74 5.84
C GLU A 200 5.61 8.32 4.40
N HIS A 201 5.65 7.01 4.12
CA HIS A 201 5.33 6.48 2.80
C HIS A 201 3.83 6.43 2.51
N ARG A 202 3.06 5.90 3.48
CA ARG A 202 1.64 5.61 3.29
C ARG A 202 0.80 6.86 3.00
N ARG A 203 1.27 8.04 3.42
CA ARG A 203 0.57 9.32 3.30
C ARG A 203 1.32 10.32 2.40
N SER A 204 2.34 9.88 1.67
CA SER A 204 3.15 10.73 0.78
C SER A 204 2.44 11.02 -0.54
N PHE A 205 1.51 11.98 -0.52
CA PHE A 205 0.82 12.41 -1.73
C PHE A 205 1.76 13.15 -2.68
N VAL A 206 1.80 12.71 -3.93
CA VAL A 206 2.52 13.41 -5.01
C VAL A 206 1.53 13.78 -6.11
N PRO A 207 1.33 15.08 -6.42
CA PRO A 207 0.53 15.47 -7.56
C PRO A 207 1.33 15.31 -8.85
N VAL A 208 0.87 14.43 -9.74
CA VAL A 208 1.45 14.21 -11.08
C VAL A 208 0.34 14.31 -12.12
N ASP A 209 0.57 15.08 -13.18
CA ASP A 209 -0.40 15.30 -14.27
C ASP A 209 -1.81 15.73 -13.80
N GLY A 210 -1.86 16.55 -12.73
CA GLY A 210 -3.10 17.08 -12.17
C GLY A 210 -3.92 16.07 -11.35
N LYS A 211 -3.33 14.93 -10.98
CA LYS A 211 -3.92 13.94 -10.07
C LYS A 211 -2.99 13.69 -8.89
N GLU A 212 -3.55 13.59 -7.69
CA GLU A 212 -2.82 13.02 -6.57
C GLU A 212 -2.49 11.55 -6.82
N GLN A 213 -1.32 11.12 -6.36
CA GLN A 213 -0.85 9.74 -6.43
C GLN A 213 -0.21 9.34 -5.10
N LEU A 214 -0.37 8.07 -4.73
CA LEU A 214 0.29 7.44 -3.57
C LEU A 214 1.19 6.27 -4.03
N ALA A 215 2.24 6.58 -4.78
CA ALA A 215 3.16 5.58 -5.32
C ALA A 215 3.81 4.71 -4.22
N GLN A 216 4.08 5.31 -3.07
CA GLN A 216 4.78 4.66 -1.95
C GLN A 216 3.84 3.96 -0.96
N ARG A 217 2.53 3.81 -1.26
CA ARG A 217 1.53 3.23 -0.33
C ARG A 217 1.96 1.91 0.34
N PHE A 218 2.70 1.08 -0.38
CA PHE A 218 3.21 -0.23 0.07
C PHE A 218 4.74 -0.33 -0.05
N ALA A 219 5.44 0.81 0.01
CA ALA A 219 6.88 0.82 -0.03
C ALA A 219 7.50 0.33 1.28
N ILE A 220 8.69 -0.24 1.15
CA ILE A 220 9.53 -0.62 2.29
C ILE A 220 10.93 -0.08 2.01
N ASP A 221 11.48 0.62 2.99
CA ASP A 221 12.90 0.93 3.06
C ASP A 221 13.61 -0.18 3.80
N TRP A 222 14.35 -0.99 3.04
CA TRP A 222 15.12 -2.08 3.60
C TRP A 222 16.49 -1.58 4.04
N VAL A 223 16.67 -1.52 5.35
CA VAL A 223 17.97 -1.32 6.00
C VAL A 223 18.49 -2.63 6.57
N ARG A 224 19.78 -2.67 6.93
CA ARG A 224 20.38 -3.88 7.48
C ARG A 224 21.14 -3.61 8.77
N ILE A 225 20.79 -4.34 9.83
CA ILE A 225 21.58 -4.41 11.05
C ILE A 225 22.67 -5.50 10.94
N GLY A 226 23.84 -5.21 11.49
CA GLY A 226 24.99 -6.10 11.50
C GLY A 226 24.98 -7.11 12.64
N PRO A 227 26.06 -7.91 12.77
CA PRO A 227 26.21 -8.89 13.85
C PRO A 227 26.24 -8.30 15.26
N ASP A 228 26.58 -7.02 15.39
CA ASP A 228 26.54 -6.23 16.63
C ASP A 228 25.14 -5.62 16.90
N SER A 229 24.16 -5.97 16.07
CA SER A 229 22.77 -5.48 16.10
C SER A 229 22.64 -3.97 15.85
N ARG A 230 23.64 -3.32 15.25
CA ARG A 230 23.62 -1.90 14.88
C ARG A 230 23.47 -1.72 13.38
N LEU A 231 22.99 -0.55 12.96
CA LEU A 231 22.81 -0.20 11.54
C LEU A 231 24.15 0.03 10.80
N PHE A 232 25.17 0.51 11.52
CA PHE A 232 26.51 0.77 11.01
C PHE A 232 27.58 0.42 12.06
N HIS A 233 28.81 0.18 11.61
CA HIS A 233 29.99 0.14 12.46
C HIS A 233 30.67 1.52 12.51
N ASP A 234 31.49 1.77 13.53
CA ASP A 234 32.22 3.03 13.74
C ASP A 234 31.33 4.29 13.86
N ASP A 235 30.96 4.91 12.73
CA ASP A 235 30.08 6.08 12.66
C ASP A 235 29.16 6.05 11.44
N SER A 236 28.17 6.93 11.42
CA SER A 236 27.19 7.04 10.34
C SER A 236 27.64 7.92 9.17
N LYS A 237 28.87 8.44 9.14
CA LYS A 237 29.28 9.49 8.18
C LYS A 237 29.72 8.96 6.82
N SER A 238 29.98 7.66 6.71
CA SER A 238 30.38 7.01 5.46
C SER A 238 29.42 5.89 5.11
N ASN A 239 29.01 5.80 3.84
CA ASN A 239 28.16 4.70 3.38
C ASN A 239 28.79 3.32 3.62
N SER A 240 30.12 3.22 3.52
CA SER A 240 30.86 1.97 3.73
C SER A 240 30.71 1.40 5.14
N ASN A 241 30.27 2.21 6.10
CA ASN A 241 30.10 1.81 7.49
C ASN A 241 28.75 1.12 7.72
N PHE A 242 27.78 1.28 6.82
CA PHE A 242 26.45 0.68 6.93
C PHE A 242 26.47 -0.76 6.45
N TYR A 243 25.93 -1.67 7.26
CA TYR A 243 25.95 -3.11 6.94
C TYR A 243 25.13 -3.49 5.70
N GLY A 244 24.21 -2.63 5.26
CA GLY A 244 23.40 -2.80 4.05
C GLY A 244 24.12 -2.36 2.77
N TYR A 245 25.00 -1.36 2.85
CA TYR A 245 25.62 -0.74 1.68
C TYR A 245 26.42 -1.73 0.84
N GLY A 246 26.27 -1.67 -0.48
CA GLY A 246 26.96 -2.56 -1.41
C GLY A 246 26.38 -3.98 -1.52
N THR A 247 25.34 -4.30 -0.75
CA THR A 247 24.69 -5.62 -0.82
C THR A 247 24.00 -5.82 -2.17
N GLU A 248 24.07 -7.04 -2.71
CA GLU A 248 23.40 -7.39 -3.96
C GLU A 248 21.87 -7.28 -3.84
N VAL A 249 21.27 -6.53 -4.78
CA VAL A 249 19.82 -6.41 -4.97
C VAL A 249 19.37 -7.36 -6.06
N LEU A 250 18.28 -8.08 -5.81
CA LEU A 250 17.81 -9.20 -6.63
C LEU A 250 16.46 -8.91 -7.29
N ALA A 251 16.28 -9.44 -8.49
CA ALA A 251 14.98 -9.50 -9.15
C ALA A 251 13.99 -10.31 -8.30
N VAL A 252 12.86 -9.70 -7.93
CA VAL A 252 11.83 -10.32 -7.09
C VAL A 252 10.96 -11.31 -7.86
N ALA A 253 10.93 -11.19 -9.18
CA ALA A 253 10.17 -12.04 -10.08
C ALA A 253 10.89 -12.11 -11.44
N ASN A 254 10.39 -12.99 -12.31
CA ASN A 254 10.75 -12.89 -13.72
C ASN A 254 10.11 -11.61 -14.27
N GLY A 255 10.84 -10.86 -15.09
CA GLY A 255 10.35 -9.58 -15.59
C GLY A 255 11.16 -9.06 -16.77
N LEU A 256 10.66 -7.98 -17.35
CA LEU A 256 11.36 -7.16 -18.34
C LEU A 256 11.89 -5.92 -17.63
N VAL A 257 13.15 -5.56 -17.84
CA VAL A 257 13.66 -4.26 -17.38
C VAL A 257 13.01 -3.17 -18.22
N SER A 258 12.06 -2.43 -17.63
CA SER A 258 11.28 -1.40 -18.34
C SER A 258 11.96 -0.05 -18.30
N ASP A 259 12.67 0.27 -17.22
CA ASP A 259 13.37 1.55 -17.08
C ASP A 259 14.58 1.45 -16.14
N ILE A 260 15.56 2.32 -16.36
CA ILE A 260 16.78 2.44 -15.55
C ILE A 260 17.18 3.90 -15.48
N LYS A 261 17.60 4.33 -14.27
CA LYS A 261 18.42 5.52 -14.08
C LYS A 261 19.71 5.16 -13.36
N ASP A 262 20.83 5.67 -13.86
CA ASP A 262 22.16 5.45 -13.28
C ASP A 262 23.02 6.73 -13.35
N GLY A 263 24.12 6.75 -12.59
CA GLY A 263 25.15 7.80 -12.60
C GLY A 263 24.95 8.91 -11.57
N LEU A 264 23.85 8.93 -10.81
CA LEU A 264 23.66 9.84 -9.69
C LEU A 264 24.57 9.43 -8.54
N GLN A 265 25.37 10.38 -8.03
CA GLN A 265 26.26 10.11 -6.92
C GLN A 265 25.48 9.81 -5.65
N ASP A 266 26.02 8.91 -4.83
CA ASP A 266 25.48 8.67 -3.49
C ASP A 266 25.66 9.90 -2.60
N ASN A 267 24.73 10.04 -1.66
CA ASN A 267 24.89 10.88 -0.49
C ASN A 267 26.02 10.36 0.42
N ALA A 268 26.52 11.20 1.33
CA ALA A 268 27.57 10.82 2.27
C ALA A 268 26.98 10.34 3.61
N GLY A 269 26.96 9.02 3.82
CA GLY A 269 26.48 8.42 5.07
C GLY A 269 25.05 8.84 5.40
N SER A 270 24.76 9.01 6.69
CA SER A 270 23.58 9.70 7.21
C SER A 270 23.71 11.20 7.02
N ASN A 271 22.73 11.83 6.36
CA ASN A 271 22.70 13.29 6.18
C ASN A 271 21.32 13.93 6.43
N ASP A 272 21.37 15.23 6.75
CA ASP A 272 20.16 16.03 6.96
C ASP A 272 19.42 16.27 5.63
N PRO A 273 18.09 16.09 5.56
CA PRO A 273 17.27 16.41 4.38
C PRO A 273 17.55 17.77 3.74
N SER A 274 17.80 18.80 4.55
CA SER A 274 18.08 20.17 4.09
C SER A 274 19.38 20.31 3.31
N THR A 275 20.28 19.33 3.39
CA THR A 275 21.55 19.32 2.66
C THR A 275 21.44 18.69 1.26
N ARG A 276 20.31 18.05 0.96
CA ARG A 276 20.06 17.37 -0.31
C ARG A 276 19.42 18.33 -1.32
N ASN A 277 19.96 18.37 -2.53
CA ASN A 277 19.31 19.07 -3.65
C ASN A 277 18.35 18.11 -4.37
N VAL A 278 17.13 17.98 -3.87
CA VAL A 278 16.13 17.05 -4.40
C VAL A 278 15.26 17.74 -5.45
N THR A 279 15.13 17.10 -6.61
CA THR A 279 14.22 17.48 -7.70
C THR A 279 13.38 16.27 -8.10
N LEU A 280 12.28 16.49 -8.84
CA LEU A 280 11.49 15.39 -9.39
C LEU A 280 12.32 14.42 -10.22
N ASP A 281 13.38 14.91 -10.88
CA ASP A 281 14.25 14.06 -11.69
C ASP A 281 15.12 13.15 -10.82
N ASN A 282 15.62 13.60 -9.68
CA ASN A 282 16.63 12.86 -8.90
C ASN A 282 16.11 12.20 -7.61
N ILE A 283 14.85 12.46 -7.23
CA ILE A 283 14.25 11.99 -5.98
C ILE A 283 14.35 10.46 -5.82
N THR A 284 14.16 9.70 -6.90
CA THR A 284 14.25 8.23 -6.90
C THR A 284 15.70 7.70 -6.88
N GLY A 285 16.71 8.55 -7.07
CA GLY A 285 18.10 8.14 -7.16
C GLY A 285 18.41 7.31 -8.41
N ASN A 286 19.44 6.45 -8.32
CA ASN A 286 19.66 5.41 -9.32
C ASN A 286 18.64 4.29 -9.07
N TYR A 287 17.99 3.82 -10.12
CA TYR A 287 16.93 2.85 -9.98
C TYR A 287 16.83 1.88 -11.15
N ILE A 288 16.11 0.79 -10.90
CA ILE A 288 15.65 -0.17 -11.90
C ILE A 288 14.15 -0.32 -11.72
N ILE A 289 13.40 -0.32 -12.83
CA ILE A 289 12.00 -0.74 -12.86
C ILE A 289 11.88 -2.04 -13.65
N LEU A 290 11.24 -3.04 -13.05
CA LEU A 290 10.87 -4.28 -13.74
C LEU A 290 9.37 -4.27 -14.06
N ASP A 291 9.01 -4.45 -15.32
CA ASP A 291 7.66 -4.85 -15.74
C ASP A 291 7.46 -6.35 -15.45
N LEU A 292 6.52 -6.65 -14.55
CA LEU A 292 6.16 -8.00 -14.13
C LEU A 292 5.00 -8.57 -14.96
N GLY A 293 4.50 -7.80 -15.93
CA GLY A 293 3.29 -8.08 -16.70
C GLY A 293 2.02 -7.60 -15.98
N GLN A 294 0.90 -7.60 -16.72
CA GLN A 294 -0.43 -7.24 -16.21
C GLN A 294 -0.50 -5.82 -15.61
N GLY A 295 0.34 -4.89 -16.10
CA GLY A 295 0.39 -3.52 -15.61
C GLY A 295 1.04 -3.35 -14.24
N ARG A 296 1.83 -4.33 -13.79
CA ARG A 296 2.47 -4.34 -12.47
C ARG A 296 3.97 -4.11 -12.62
N PHE A 297 4.51 -3.13 -11.89
CA PHE A 297 5.90 -2.72 -12.00
C PHE A 297 6.59 -2.77 -10.63
N ALA A 298 7.83 -3.25 -10.57
CA ALA A 298 8.64 -3.26 -9.34
C ALA A 298 9.74 -2.23 -9.42
N LEU A 299 9.78 -1.29 -8.47
CA LEU A 299 10.82 -0.28 -8.34
C LEU A 299 11.89 -0.73 -7.35
N TYR A 300 13.15 -0.54 -7.72
CA TYR A 300 14.32 -0.64 -6.86
C TYR A 300 15.06 0.69 -6.92
N ALA A 301 15.07 1.46 -5.84
CA ALA A 301 15.64 2.81 -5.81
C ALA A 301 16.88 2.91 -4.91
N HIS A 302 17.51 4.08 -4.94
CA HIS A 302 18.71 4.43 -4.16
C HIS A 302 19.91 3.51 -4.42
N LEU A 303 20.07 2.99 -5.64
CA LEU A 303 21.15 2.06 -6.00
C LEU A 303 22.52 2.77 -6.09
N ILE A 304 23.61 2.03 -5.95
CA ILE A 304 24.98 2.55 -6.13
C ILE A 304 25.19 2.95 -7.61
N PRO A 305 25.75 4.14 -7.90
CA PRO A 305 26.08 4.54 -9.26
C PRO A 305 27.05 3.55 -9.94
N GLY A 306 26.70 3.11 -11.15
CA GLY A 306 27.50 2.18 -11.94
C GLY A 306 27.43 0.72 -11.47
N SER A 307 26.59 0.40 -10.48
CA SER A 307 26.42 -0.98 -9.98
C SER A 307 25.41 -1.80 -10.77
N ILE A 308 24.58 -1.16 -11.61
CA ILE A 308 23.50 -1.80 -12.36
C ILE A 308 24.08 -2.76 -13.41
N ARG A 309 23.69 -4.04 -13.34
CA ARG A 309 24.22 -5.16 -14.14
C ARG A 309 23.32 -5.57 -15.31
N VAL A 310 22.24 -4.84 -15.54
CA VAL A 310 21.22 -5.09 -16.57
C VAL A 310 20.99 -3.85 -17.41
N ARG A 311 20.31 -4.00 -18.54
CA ARG A 311 19.94 -2.90 -19.44
C ARG A 311 18.43 -2.89 -19.69
N THR A 312 17.89 -1.72 -19.99
CA THR A 312 16.51 -1.60 -20.46
C THR A 312 16.26 -2.55 -21.64
N GLY A 313 15.17 -3.32 -21.57
CA GLY A 313 14.83 -4.37 -22.53
C GLY A 313 15.32 -5.77 -22.17
N ASP A 314 16.20 -5.92 -21.17
CA ASP A 314 16.64 -7.25 -20.72
C ASP A 314 15.50 -8.01 -20.03
N ARG A 315 15.48 -9.33 -20.22
CA ARG A 315 14.64 -10.23 -19.43
C ARG A 315 15.44 -10.79 -18.26
N VAL A 316 14.91 -10.64 -17.06
CA VAL A 316 15.54 -11.13 -15.83
C VAL A 316 14.77 -12.30 -15.24
N LYS A 317 15.47 -13.15 -14.48
CA LYS A 317 14.86 -14.24 -13.70
C LYS A 317 14.82 -13.87 -12.22
N ALA A 318 13.79 -14.33 -11.52
CA ALA A 318 13.69 -14.13 -10.08
C ALA A 318 14.94 -14.67 -9.34
N GLY A 319 15.58 -13.83 -8.54
CA GLY A 319 16.85 -14.10 -7.85
C GLY A 319 18.12 -13.70 -8.60
N GLN A 320 18.00 -13.23 -9.85
CA GLN A 320 19.11 -12.65 -10.60
C GLN A 320 19.57 -11.35 -9.93
N VAL A 321 20.88 -11.15 -9.84
CA VAL A 321 21.46 -9.90 -9.33
C VAL A 321 21.23 -8.78 -10.34
N LEU A 322 20.65 -7.68 -9.87
CA LEU A 322 20.33 -6.51 -10.66
C LEU A 322 21.36 -5.39 -10.46
N ALA A 323 21.72 -5.11 -9.21
CA ALA A 323 22.55 -3.98 -8.81
C ALA A 323 23.07 -4.15 -7.37
N GLN A 324 23.62 -3.09 -6.79
CA GLN A 324 23.98 -3.01 -5.37
C GLN A 324 23.22 -1.88 -4.67
N LEU A 325 22.84 -2.13 -3.41
CA LEU A 325 22.19 -1.17 -2.52
C LEU A 325 23.11 0.03 -2.28
N GLY A 326 22.62 1.24 -2.47
CA GLY A 326 23.38 2.48 -2.34
C GLY A 326 22.71 3.51 -1.43
N ASN A 327 22.91 4.79 -1.75
CA ASN A 327 22.38 5.93 -1.00
C ASN A 327 22.15 7.15 -1.92
N SER A 328 21.74 6.93 -3.17
CA SER A 328 21.59 7.98 -4.18
C SER A 328 20.19 8.60 -4.16
N GLY A 329 20.05 9.86 -4.56
CA GLY A 329 18.76 10.56 -4.63
C GLY A 329 18.26 11.08 -3.28
N ASN A 330 16.94 11.05 -3.06
CA ASN A 330 16.34 11.49 -1.81
C ASN A 330 16.42 10.42 -0.71
N SER A 331 17.64 10.11 -0.30
CA SER A 331 17.96 9.08 0.72
C SER A 331 18.80 9.72 1.81
N ASP A 332 18.42 9.55 3.07
CA ASP A 332 19.19 10.05 4.23
C ASP A 332 20.36 9.15 4.59
N ALA A 333 20.22 7.82 4.48
CA ALA A 333 21.25 6.82 4.77
C ALA A 333 21.11 5.60 3.84
N PRO A 334 22.14 4.72 3.72
CA PRO A 334 22.06 3.56 2.84
C PRO A 334 20.89 2.61 3.14
N HIS A 335 19.95 2.51 2.19
CA HIS A 335 18.84 1.56 2.22
C HIS A 335 18.39 1.18 0.80
N LEU A 336 17.59 0.13 0.67
CA LEU A 336 16.86 -0.18 -0.58
C LEU A 336 15.40 0.24 -0.42
N HIS A 337 14.99 1.28 -1.12
CA HIS A 337 13.57 1.59 -1.29
C HIS A 337 12.97 0.65 -2.34
N PHE A 338 11.95 -0.11 -1.95
CA PHE A 338 11.30 -1.10 -2.79
C PHE A 338 9.77 -1.05 -2.70
N HIS A 339 9.10 -1.02 -3.84
CA HIS A 339 7.64 -1.13 -3.91
C HIS A 339 7.15 -1.70 -5.25
N LEU A 340 5.86 -2.05 -5.29
CA LEU A 340 5.14 -2.30 -6.55
C LEU A 340 4.21 -1.15 -6.90
N MET A 341 4.03 -0.93 -8.20
CA MET A 341 3.18 0.12 -8.77
C MET A 341 2.25 -0.45 -9.85
N ASN A 342 1.13 0.21 -10.11
CA ASN A 342 0.22 -0.08 -11.22
C ASN A 342 0.58 0.65 -12.54
N GLY A 343 1.75 1.27 -12.61
CA GLY A 343 2.24 2.01 -13.77
C GLY A 343 3.75 2.16 -13.75
N ASN A 344 4.35 2.40 -14.92
CA ASN A 344 5.78 2.63 -15.07
C ASN A 344 6.16 4.08 -14.75
N SER A 345 5.86 4.52 -13.52
CA SER A 345 6.17 5.87 -13.06
C SER A 345 6.41 5.86 -11.55
N PRO A 346 7.66 6.05 -11.07
CA PRO A 346 8.02 5.98 -9.65
C PRO A 346 7.18 6.86 -8.71
N LEU A 347 6.63 7.97 -9.23
CA LEU A 347 5.85 8.94 -8.46
C LEU A 347 4.43 9.14 -9.01
N GLY A 348 4.21 8.84 -10.29
CA GLY A 348 2.96 9.11 -11.00
C GLY A 348 2.04 7.90 -11.11
N ALA A 349 2.30 6.83 -10.36
CA ALA A 349 1.51 5.62 -10.30
C ALA A 349 0.99 5.37 -8.88
N GLU A 350 0.03 4.45 -8.76
CA GLU A 350 -0.44 4.00 -7.45
C GLU A 350 0.38 2.82 -6.95
N GLY A 351 0.79 2.89 -5.69
CA GLY A 351 1.39 1.76 -4.99
C GLY A 351 0.38 0.65 -4.82
N ILE A 352 0.75 -0.59 -5.18
CA ILE A 352 -0.09 -1.78 -5.07
C ILE A 352 0.48 -2.76 -4.03
N PRO A 353 -0.38 -3.50 -3.30
CA PRO A 353 0.09 -4.44 -2.31
C PRO A 353 0.78 -5.64 -2.96
N TYR A 354 1.64 -6.29 -2.20
CA TYR A 354 2.34 -7.52 -2.59
C TYR A 354 2.57 -8.40 -1.37
N GLU A 355 3.00 -9.63 -1.61
CA GLU A 355 3.40 -10.57 -0.57
C GLU A 355 4.78 -11.14 -0.90
N ILE A 356 5.57 -11.44 0.12
CA ILE A 356 6.84 -12.16 -0.06
C ILE A 356 6.59 -13.66 0.19
N ASP A 357 7.10 -14.51 -0.71
CA ASP A 357 6.91 -15.97 -0.70
C ASP A 357 7.32 -16.60 0.63
N SER A 358 8.47 -16.21 1.18
CA SER A 358 8.86 -16.59 2.53
C SER A 358 9.94 -15.69 3.11
N PHE A 359 9.86 -15.47 4.43
CA PHE A 359 10.91 -14.88 5.25
C PHE A 359 10.84 -15.45 6.67
N ILE A 360 11.94 -15.37 7.41
CA ILE A 360 11.96 -15.68 8.84
C ILE A 360 11.86 -14.35 9.59
N LEU A 361 10.82 -14.19 10.41
CA LEU A 361 10.70 -13.06 11.32
C LEU A 361 11.54 -13.36 12.57
N GLU A 362 12.62 -12.59 12.77
CA GLU A 362 13.51 -12.70 13.94
C GLU A 362 12.95 -11.93 15.14
N GLY A 363 12.21 -10.85 14.87
CA GLY A 363 11.56 -10.01 15.86
C GLY A 363 11.05 -8.70 15.25
N VAL A 364 10.57 -7.80 16.10
CA VAL A 364 10.13 -6.45 15.71
C VAL A 364 10.89 -5.46 16.58
N ILE A 365 11.31 -4.32 16.01
CA ILE A 365 11.89 -3.24 16.79
C ILE A 365 10.75 -2.50 17.48
N ASP A 366 10.66 -2.64 18.80
CA ASP A 366 9.65 -2.00 19.63
C ASP A 366 9.99 -0.51 19.86
N ASN A 367 8.97 0.35 19.97
CA ASN A 367 9.08 1.79 20.24
C ASN A 367 9.73 2.64 19.13
N GLY A 368 9.70 2.18 17.89
CA GLY A 368 10.17 2.93 16.72
C GLY A 368 11.64 2.69 16.38
N PHE A 369 12.04 3.09 15.17
CA PHE A 369 13.35 2.81 14.60
C PHE A 369 14.44 3.80 15.05
N ASP A 370 14.07 4.96 15.61
CA ASP A 370 14.95 6.09 15.94
C ASP A 370 16.21 5.72 16.73
N ALA A 371 16.08 4.82 17.72
CA ALA A 371 17.22 4.41 18.55
C ALA A 371 18.26 3.65 17.71
N VAL A 372 17.80 2.73 16.86
CA VAL A 372 18.64 1.94 15.97
C VAL A 372 19.26 2.82 14.88
N GLU A 373 18.49 3.78 14.37
CA GLU A 373 18.97 4.79 13.42
C GLU A 373 20.10 5.66 14.01
N LYS A 374 19.99 6.04 15.29
CA LYS A 374 21.03 6.74 16.06
C LYS A 374 22.22 5.85 16.44
N GLY A 375 22.19 4.59 15.99
CA GLY A 375 23.26 3.62 16.15
C GLY A 375 23.14 2.75 17.38
N GLU A 376 22.09 2.85 18.20
CA GLU A 376 21.88 1.93 19.33
C GLU A 376 21.67 0.49 18.85
N PRO A 377 22.16 -0.52 19.59
CA PRO A 377 21.97 -1.91 19.20
C PRO A 377 20.51 -2.32 19.43
N TRP A 378 19.90 -2.98 18.45
CA TRP A 378 18.61 -3.63 18.65
C TRP A 378 18.76 -4.86 19.55
N HIS A 379 17.88 -4.97 20.53
CA HIS A 379 17.78 -6.14 21.38
C HIS A 379 16.35 -6.69 21.30
N PRO A 380 16.14 -7.89 20.71
CA PRO A 380 14.80 -8.45 20.58
C PRO A 380 14.20 -8.70 21.96
N THR A 381 13.01 -8.14 22.21
CA THR A 381 12.25 -8.36 23.45
C THR A 381 11.74 -9.79 23.56
N LYS A 382 11.47 -10.44 22.41
CA LYS A 382 11.15 -11.86 22.29
C LYS A 382 11.88 -12.42 21.06
N ASN A 383 12.66 -13.48 21.26
CA ASN A 383 13.41 -14.13 20.19
C ASN A 383 12.82 -15.52 19.91
N ASN A 384 11.78 -15.55 19.08
CA ASN A 384 11.18 -16.78 18.57
C ASN A 384 11.08 -16.65 17.05
N PRO A 385 12.11 -17.07 16.30
CA PRO A 385 12.09 -17.00 14.85
C PRO A 385 10.90 -17.77 14.28
N VAL A 386 10.07 -17.11 13.48
CA VAL A 386 8.89 -17.73 12.83
C VAL A 386 9.02 -17.61 11.32
N ILE A 387 8.77 -18.71 10.61
CA ILE A 387 8.69 -18.68 9.15
C ILE A 387 7.32 -18.13 8.75
N HIS A 388 7.33 -16.98 8.08
CA HIS A 388 6.17 -16.42 7.40
C HIS A 388 6.20 -16.82 5.92
N ARG A 389 5.01 -16.95 5.33
CA ARG A 389 4.85 -17.30 3.91
C ARG A 389 3.68 -16.54 3.33
N ARG A 390 3.87 -15.98 2.12
CA ARG A 390 2.83 -15.22 1.41
C ARG A 390 2.30 -14.09 2.31
N GLU A 391 3.23 -13.30 2.85
CA GLU A 391 2.90 -12.18 3.72
C GLU A 391 3.68 -10.93 3.31
N PHE A 392 3.07 -9.77 3.51
CA PHE A 392 3.74 -8.48 3.49
C PHE A 392 4.43 -8.24 4.85
N PRO A 393 5.74 -7.93 4.88
CA PRO A 393 6.46 -7.62 6.13
C PRO A 393 5.90 -6.37 6.79
N ILE A 394 5.55 -6.46 8.08
CA ILE A 394 5.05 -5.31 8.86
C ILE A 394 6.16 -4.31 9.19
N ASP A 395 5.76 -3.12 9.63
CA ASP A 395 6.68 -2.06 10.06
C ASP A 395 7.62 -2.53 11.16
N ASN A 396 8.90 -2.21 10.99
CA ASN A 396 10.01 -2.54 11.89
C ASN A 396 10.25 -4.05 12.10
N ALA A 397 9.71 -4.90 11.22
CA ALA A 397 10.02 -6.33 11.23
C ALA A 397 11.49 -6.55 10.88
N VAL A 398 12.22 -7.26 11.75
CA VAL A 398 13.57 -7.75 11.48
C VAL A 398 13.46 -9.16 10.90
N VAL A 399 13.95 -9.35 9.68
CA VAL A 399 13.75 -10.57 8.90
C VAL A 399 15.06 -11.14 8.36
N THR A 400 15.03 -12.46 8.16
CA THR A 400 16.05 -13.20 7.43
C THR A 400 15.47 -13.76 6.13
N PHE A 401 16.17 -13.50 5.03
CA PHE A 401 15.92 -14.11 3.73
C PHE A 401 16.94 -15.24 3.50
N PRO A 402 16.58 -16.51 3.78
CA PRO A 402 17.51 -17.63 3.66
C PRO A 402 17.98 -17.80 2.21
N ARG A 403 19.20 -18.30 2.03
CA ARG A 403 19.66 -18.73 0.71
C ARG A 403 18.82 -19.95 0.31
N MET A 404 18.03 -19.81 -0.75
CA MET A 404 17.32 -20.93 -1.38
C MET A 404 18.28 -21.92 -2.01
#